data_AF-A0A836BVG0-F1
#
_entry.id   AF-A0A836BVG0-F1
#
_cell.length_a   1.000
_cell.length_b   1.000
_cell.length_c   1.000
_cell.angle_alpha   90.00
_cell.angle_beta   90.00
_cell.angle_gamma   90.00
#
_symmetry.space_group_name_H-M   'P 1'
#
loop_
_entity.id
_entity.type
_entity.pdbx_description
1 polymer ?
#
loop_
_entity_poly.entity_id
_entity_poly.type
_entity_poly.pdbx_seq_one_letter_code
_entity_poly.pdbx_strand_id
1 'polypeptide(L)'
;MLRQGSLFFRAQAERHWTGEQEAGGKLELRVPLDHADCHRHALTAIRFMYTSELASSDTAELLGVRRMASFLGVEGCVEAVDAALLAQTRTLKALRRDVHGMHQCLRLLPDSDEGPAASALRSAFRAAFRAQLAAHPGGLPRGGQLMMGEVLAWAYSDAPSVLSDPVSRKQLLALSADAIEALLSNDTFATDNEDSVLLLLAEWLDAQSRWAVLPGTRKRLCRCVRLCQLSGVYLHGMLPLLEWFPVSAAELRFICQYREATDEWHALKLRAAAQKAGFDTSSAWYSRTARPRGRSDAGVPYEWIISREKMEAGAAKLLGRKKAKGIMLDATFTSGAKSVVACGFEWAPQLCMESAASRAAGAYLFCELPAALKLTIKEGDAQALVGTASPGACTLAVFRGRGTEGGEREVAAAQEYASGHVPLGRGRGSGDALPLLPPQPLLGGAAAPAAAQAVLARWEPYLEDGKVCGCLAWAAA
;
A
#
# COMPACT_ATOMS: atom_id res chain seq x y z
N MET A 1 -23.13 17.29 37.22
CA MET A 1 -22.11 17.39 36.15
C MET A 1 -21.38 16.07 35.90
N LEU A 2 -20.63 15.48 36.85
CA LEU A 2 -19.94 14.18 36.64
C LEU A 2 -20.86 13.06 36.10
N ARG A 3 -22.06 12.91 36.69
CA ARG A 3 -23.07 11.95 36.25
C ARG A 3 -23.65 12.24 34.85
N GLN A 4 -23.64 13.49 34.42
CA GLN A 4 -24.20 13.90 33.13
C GLN A 4 -23.18 13.73 32.01
N GLY A 5 -21.94 14.19 32.19
CA GLY A 5 -20.92 14.18 31.13
C GLY A 5 -20.01 12.94 31.07
N SER A 6 -20.22 11.92 31.91
CA SER A 6 -19.46 10.66 31.87
C SER A 6 -20.35 9.45 32.11
N LEU A 7 -20.29 8.48 31.19
CA LEU A 7 -21.00 7.20 31.33
C LEU A 7 -20.44 6.37 32.50
N PHE A 8 -19.12 6.38 32.69
CA PHE A 8 -18.48 5.65 33.79
C PHE A 8 -18.98 6.15 35.16
N PHE A 9 -18.91 7.45 35.41
CA PHE A 9 -19.34 8.01 36.69
C PHE A 9 -20.86 7.89 36.89
N ARG A 10 -21.65 7.91 35.81
CA ARG A 10 -23.08 7.63 35.87
C ARG A 10 -23.37 6.22 36.36
N ALA A 11 -22.74 5.22 35.74
CA ALA A 11 -22.91 3.82 36.12
C ALA A 11 -22.38 3.55 37.55
N GLN A 12 -21.26 4.15 37.93
CA GLN A 12 -20.71 3.99 39.27
C GLN A 12 -21.60 4.63 40.34
N ALA A 13 -22.10 5.85 40.08
CA ALA A 13 -23.07 6.49 40.97
C ALA A 13 -24.33 5.63 41.12
N GLU A 14 -24.89 5.09 40.04
CA GLU A 14 -26.11 4.26 40.10
C GLU A 14 -25.92 2.95 40.87
N ARG A 15 -24.72 2.34 40.84
CA ARG A 15 -24.43 1.10 41.59
C ARG A 15 -24.21 1.34 43.07
N HIS A 16 -23.56 2.44 43.44
CA HIS A 16 -23.16 2.70 44.83
C HIS A 16 -24.13 3.61 45.59
N TRP A 17 -25.00 4.31 44.88
CA TRP A 17 -26.07 5.12 45.47
C TRP A 17 -27.26 4.23 45.86
N THR A 18 -27.07 3.43 46.91
CA THR A 18 -28.18 2.83 47.67
C THR A 18 -28.50 3.76 48.83
N GLY A 19 -29.78 4.04 49.09
CA GLY A 19 -30.25 5.16 49.93
C GLY A 19 -29.73 5.24 51.38
N GLU A 20 -28.92 4.29 51.85
CA GLU A 20 -28.31 4.31 53.18
C GLU A 20 -27.20 5.37 53.35
N GLN A 21 -26.69 5.97 52.26
CA GLN A 21 -25.69 7.05 52.32
C GLN A 21 -26.27 8.46 52.54
N GLU A 22 -27.59 8.62 52.72
CA GLU A 22 -28.22 9.90 53.02
C GLU A 22 -27.77 10.53 54.36
N ALA A 23 -27.10 9.76 55.24
CA ALA A 23 -26.62 10.21 56.55
C ALA A 23 -25.25 10.96 56.53
N GLY A 24 -24.99 11.78 55.50
CA GLY A 24 -23.89 12.78 55.52
C GLY A 24 -22.49 12.27 55.15
N GLY A 25 -22.34 11.08 54.55
CA GLY A 25 -21.06 10.55 54.07
C GLY A 25 -20.63 11.15 52.73
N LYS A 26 -19.37 11.55 52.59
CA LYS A 26 -18.79 12.01 51.31
C LYS A 26 -18.78 10.86 50.29
N LEU A 27 -19.46 11.02 49.16
CA LEU A 27 -19.46 10.03 48.08
C LEU A 27 -18.04 9.90 47.48
N GLU A 28 -17.47 8.69 47.56
CA GLU A 28 -16.17 8.37 46.96
C GLU A 28 -16.37 7.53 45.70
N LEU A 29 -16.08 8.12 44.54
CA LEU A 29 -16.02 7.43 43.26
C LEU A 29 -14.58 7.00 42.98
N ARG A 30 -14.37 5.71 42.76
CA ARG A 30 -13.03 5.13 42.53
C ARG A 30 -12.84 4.81 41.05
N VAL A 31 -11.78 5.37 40.46
CA VAL A 31 -11.37 5.07 39.09
C VAL A 31 -10.10 4.21 39.18
N PRO A 32 -10.13 2.95 38.73
CA PRO A 32 -8.91 2.16 38.62
C PRO A 32 -8.04 2.77 37.51
N LEU A 33 -6.79 3.09 37.85
CA LEU A 33 -5.80 3.58 36.89
C LEU A 33 -4.64 2.58 36.85
N ASP A 34 -4.26 2.18 35.65
CA ASP A 34 -3.22 1.17 35.49
C ASP A 34 -1.85 1.71 35.91
N HIS A 35 -1.56 2.99 35.62
CA HIS A 35 -0.24 3.62 35.81
C HIS A 35 -0.36 5.05 36.37
N ALA A 36 0.69 5.55 37.02
CA ALA A 36 0.72 6.90 37.60
C ALA A 36 0.48 8.01 36.56
N ASP A 37 1.00 7.86 35.34
CA ASP A 37 0.84 8.85 34.27
C ASP A 37 -0.62 8.99 33.82
N CYS A 38 -1.44 7.94 33.98
CA CYS A 38 -2.86 7.97 33.65
C CYS A 38 -3.63 8.94 34.54
N HIS A 39 -3.13 9.26 35.74
CA HIS A 39 -3.77 10.20 36.65
C HIS A 39 -3.88 11.60 36.05
N ARG A 40 -2.78 12.10 35.44
CA ARG A 40 -2.79 13.42 34.80
C ARG A 40 -3.76 13.45 33.62
N HIS A 41 -3.75 12.41 32.78
CA HIS A 41 -4.64 12.30 31.63
C HIS A 41 -6.12 12.23 32.04
N ALA A 42 -6.44 11.45 33.07
CA ALA A 42 -7.79 11.35 33.62
C ALA A 42 -8.26 12.69 34.22
N LEU A 43 -7.39 13.39 34.95
CA LEU A 43 -7.71 14.72 35.47
C LEU A 43 -7.99 15.73 34.34
N THR A 44 -7.21 15.70 33.26
CA THR A 44 -7.46 16.58 32.10
C THR A 44 -8.78 16.23 31.41
N ALA A 45 -9.09 14.95 31.22
CA ALA A 45 -10.38 14.52 30.66
C ALA A 45 -11.56 14.94 31.56
N ILE A 46 -11.41 14.82 32.88
CA ILE A 46 -12.42 15.28 33.85
C ILE A 46 -12.55 16.80 33.77
N ARG A 47 -11.45 17.56 33.71
CA ARG A 47 -11.50 19.04 33.58
C ARG A 47 -12.21 19.47 32.31
N PHE A 48 -12.00 18.77 31.20
CA PHE A 48 -12.72 19.04 29.95
C PHE A 48 -14.25 18.98 30.13
N MET A 49 -14.78 18.10 31.00
CA MET A 49 -16.22 18.07 31.31
C MET A 49 -16.75 19.38 31.91
N TYR A 50 -15.88 20.15 32.58
CA TYR A 50 -16.24 21.41 33.23
C TYR A 50 -15.94 22.61 32.36
N THR A 51 -14.88 22.56 31.53
CA THR A 51 -14.38 23.72 30.78
C THR A 51 -14.61 23.63 29.29
N SER A 52 -14.84 22.44 28.74
CA SER A 52 -14.83 22.15 27.30
C SER A 52 -13.53 22.56 26.60
N GLU A 53 -12.42 22.66 27.34
CA GLU A 53 -11.11 23.09 26.85
C GLU A 53 -10.04 22.03 27.10
N LEU A 54 -9.15 21.83 26.13
CA LEU A 54 -7.98 20.95 26.23
C LEU A 54 -6.74 21.75 26.63
N ALA A 55 -6.11 21.38 27.74
CA ALA A 55 -5.00 22.14 28.31
C ALA A 55 -3.64 21.88 27.66
N SER A 56 -3.50 20.84 26.82
CA SER A 56 -2.20 20.42 26.27
C SER A 56 -2.13 20.51 24.76
N SER A 57 -0.97 20.96 24.26
CA SER A 57 -0.59 20.90 22.84
C SER A 57 0.34 19.71 22.52
N ASP A 58 0.62 18.85 23.50
CA ASP A 58 1.53 17.72 23.35
C ASP A 58 0.82 16.50 22.75
N THR A 59 1.36 15.92 21.68
CA THR A 59 0.73 14.79 21.00
C THR A 59 0.56 13.56 21.89
N ALA A 60 1.57 13.23 22.71
CA ALA A 60 1.51 12.05 23.58
C ALA A 60 0.56 12.27 24.76
N GLU A 61 0.55 13.48 25.34
CA GLU A 61 -0.42 13.84 26.37
C GLU A 61 -1.86 13.81 25.83
N LEU A 62 -2.09 14.34 24.63
CA LEU A 62 -3.40 14.29 23.99
C LEU A 62 -3.85 12.84 23.72
N LEU A 63 -2.97 11.97 23.21
CA LEU A 63 -3.31 10.55 23.05
C LEU A 63 -3.62 9.87 24.39
N GLY A 64 -2.87 10.21 25.45
CA GLY A 64 -3.16 9.76 26.82
C GLY A 64 -4.53 10.23 27.31
N VAL A 65 -4.87 11.50 27.09
CA VAL A 65 -6.18 12.09 27.41
C VAL A 65 -7.29 11.42 26.61
N ARG A 66 -7.10 11.17 25.31
CA ARG A 66 -8.06 10.44 24.47
C ARG A 66 -8.39 9.07 25.06
N ARG A 67 -7.35 8.29 25.41
CA ARG A 67 -7.51 6.95 25.99
C ARG A 67 -8.30 7.00 27.31
N MET A 68 -7.99 7.96 28.18
CA MET A 68 -8.71 8.12 29.45
C MET A 68 -10.13 8.66 29.27
N ALA A 69 -10.35 9.56 28.32
CA ALA A 69 -11.67 10.07 27.99
C ALA A 69 -12.59 8.96 27.45
N SER A 70 -12.06 8.10 26.57
CA SER A 70 -12.76 6.91 26.06
C SER A 70 -13.10 5.94 27.20
N PHE A 71 -12.11 5.60 28.05
CA PHE A 71 -12.32 4.73 29.21
C PHE A 71 -13.37 5.26 30.20
N LEU A 72 -13.34 6.56 30.51
CA LEU A 72 -14.29 7.21 31.40
C LEU A 72 -15.65 7.51 30.70
N GLY A 73 -15.75 7.30 29.39
CA GLY A 73 -16.91 7.66 28.58
C GLY A 73 -17.28 9.13 28.70
N VAL A 74 -16.29 10.02 28.61
CA VAL A 74 -16.48 11.48 28.69
C VAL A 74 -17.01 12.02 27.36
N GLU A 75 -18.23 12.53 27.36
CA GLU A 75 -18.94 12.99 26.17
C GLU A 75 -18.24 14.19 25.51
N GLY A 76 -18.01 14.13 24.19
CA GLY A 76 -17.39 15.18 23.38
C GLY A 76 -15.87 15.35 23.52
N CYS A 77 -15.25 14.71 24.52
CA CYS A 77 -13.81 14.86 24.78
C CYS A 77 -12.95 14.10 23.77
N VAL A 78 -13.36 12.88 23.38
CA VAL A 78 -12.63 12.08 22.38
C VAL A 78 -12.62 12.80 21.03
N GLU A 79 -13.76 13.35 20.61
CA GLU A 79 -13.92 14.09 19.36
C GLU A 79 -13.10 15.37 19.34
N ALA A 80 -13.09 16.13 20.45
CA ALA A 80 -12.28 17.33 20.60
C ALA A 80 -10.78 17.01 20.53
N VAL A 81 -10.35 15.92 21.17
CA VAL A 81 -8.95 15.47 21.12
C VAL A 81 -8.57 14.98 19.73
N ASP A 82 -9.42 14.19 19.08
CA ASP A 82 -9.20 13.70 17.71
C ASP A 82 -9.08 14.87 16.73
N ALA A 83 -9.95 15.89 16.84
CA ALA A 83 -9.86 17.10 16.05
C ALA A 83 -8.54 17.87 16.28
N ALA A 84 -8.11 18.01 17.54
CA ALA A 84 -6.84 18.65 17.89
C ALA A 84 -5.63 17.88 17.34
N LEU A 85 -5.63 16.55 17.45
CA LEU A 85 -4.58 15.68 16.94
C LEU A 85 -4.52 15.70 15.40
N LEU A 86 -5.67 15.70 14.72
CA LEU A 86 -5.74 15.87 13.27
C LEU A 86 -5.21 17.24 12.81
N ALA A 87 -5.46 18.30 13.58
CA ALA A 87 -4.87 19.60 13.30
C ALA A 87 -3.34 19.57 13.47
N GLN A 88 -2.83 18.86 14.47
CA GLN A 88 -1.38 18.72 14.70
C GLN A 88 -0.66 17.94 13.59
N THR A 89 -1.22 16.83 13.13
CA THR A 89 -0.62 16.02 12.04
C THR A 89 -0.49 16.82 10.74
N ARG A 90 -1.43 17.73 10.46
CA ARG A 90 -1.36 18.64 9.30
C ARG A 90 -0.21 19.64 9.38
N THR A 91 0.12 20.13 10.58
CA THR A 91 1.19 21.13 10.75
C THR A 91 2.58 20.51 10.87
N LEU A 92 2.69 19.21 11.16
CA LEU A 92 3.94 18.47 11.43
C LEU A 92 4.83 19.06 12.53
N LYS A 93 4.44 20.20 13.14
CA LYS A 93 5.24 20.94 14.12
C LYS A 93 5.32 20.21 15.47
N ALA A 94 4.24 19.54 15.86
CA ALA A 94 4.14 18.83 17.14
C ALA A 94 4.85 17.46 17.11
N LEU A 95 4.95 16.84 15.93
CA LEU A 95 5.58 15.53 15.77
C LEU A 95 7.11 15.56 15.73
N ARG A 96 7.73 16.76 15.83
CA ARG A 96 9.18 17.05 15.78
C ARG A 96 10.09 16.31 16.79
N ARG A 97 9.58 15.27 17.44
CA ARG A 97 10.33 14.42 18.35
C ARG A 97 11.05 13.32 17.60
N ASP A 98 12.11 12.86 18.23
CA ASP A 98 12.88 11.70 17.86
C ASP A 98 12.00 10.44 17.64
N VAL A 99 12.63 9.39 17.14
CA VAL A 99 12.00 8.07 16.92
C VAL A 99 11.33 7.54 18.18
N HIS A 100 11.87 7.87 19.35
CA HIS A 100 11.30 7.47 20.63
C HIS A 100 9.93 8.09 20.87
N GLY A 101 9.77 9.40 20.65
CA GLY A 101 8.48 10.06 20.73
C GLY A 101 7.45 9.51 19.74
N MET A 102 7.88 9.19 18.51
CA MET A 102 7.01 8.55 17.51
C MET A 102 6.56 7.15 17.96
N HIS A 103 7.47 6.37 18.54
CA HIS A 103 7.19 5.04 19.08
C HIS A 103 6.24 5.08 20.28
N GLN A 104 6.40 6.06 21.18
CA GLN A 104 5.46 6.28 22.27
C GLN A 104 4.06 6.63 21.75
N CYS A 105 3.96 7.53 20.77
CA CYS A 105 2.69 7.88 20.15
C CYS A 105 2.03 6.65 19.51
N LEU A 106 2.81 5.81 18.82
CA LEU A 106 2.31 4.58 18.21
C LEU A 106 1.61 3.66 19.22
N ARG A 107 2.15 3.53 20.45
CA ARG A 107 1.56 2.71 21.52
C ARG A 107 0.28 3.29 22.12
N LEU A 108 0.03 4.57 21.92
CA LEU A 108 -1.14 5.28 22.44
C LEU A 108 -2.22 5.54 21.38
N LEU A 109 -1.93 5.24 20.11
CA LEU A 109 -2.91 5.39 19.03
C LEU A 109 -4.05 4.40 19.22
N PRO A 110 -5.30 4.82 18.98
CA PRO A 110 -6.45 3.93 19.07
C PRO A 110 -6.38 2.81 18.06
N ASP A 111 -7.01 1.68 18.35
CA ASP A 111 -7.13 0.60 17.37
C ASP A 111 -8.09 0.98 16.24
N SER A 112 -7.90 0.35 15.07
CA SER A 112 -8.67 0.69 13.86
C SER A 112 -10.13 0.26 13.92
N ASP A 113 -10.47 -0.64 14.83
CA ASP A 113 -11.82 -1.16 15.08
C ASP A 113 -12.66 -0.26 16.03
N GLU A 114 -12.05 0.73 16.69
CA GLU A 114 -12.76 1.72 17.51
C GLU A 114 -13.69 2.64 16.70
N GLY A 115 -13.61 2.64 15.37
CA GLY A 115 -14.51 3.36 14.47
C GLY A 115 -13.82 4.22 13.42
N PRO A 116 -14.60 4.91 12.56
CA PRO A 116 -14.08 5.65 11.41
C PRO A 116 -13.16 6.83 11.81
N ALA A 117 -13.44 7.50 12.94
CA ALA A 117 -12.60 8.59 13.46
C ALA A 117 -11.21 8.09 13.87
N ALA A 118 -11.14 6.95 14.57
CA ALA A 118 -9.89 6.31 14.95
C ALA A 118 -9.07 5.88 13.71
N SER A 119 -9.74 5.29 12.71
CA SER A 119 -9.10 4.93 11.43
C SER A 119 -8.54 6.17 10.70
N ALA A 120 -9.31 7.25 10.62
CA ALA A 120 -8.87 8.51 10.01
C ALA A 120 -7.67 9.11 10.77
N LEU A 121 -7.69 9.06 12.10
CA LEU A 121 -6.59 9.52 12.94
C LEU A 121 -5.32 8.70 12.68
N ARG A 122 -5.40 7.37 12.71
CA ARG A 122 -4.24 6.49 12.43
C ARG A 122 -3.68 6.76 11.04
N SER A 123 -4.54 6.92 10.03
CA SER A 123 -4.12 7.24 8.66
C SER A 123 -3.36 8.58 8.59
N ALA A 124 -3.88 9.62 9.25
CA ALA A 124 -3.22 10.92 9.33
C ALA A 124 -1.86 10.85 10.04
N PHE A 125 -1.75 10.08 11.13
CA PHE A 125 -0.48 9.84 11.82
C PHE A 125 0.51 9.07 10.96
N ARG A 126 0.08 8.03 10.24
CA ARG A 126 0.96 7.30 9.30
C ARG A 126 1.54 8.24 8.25
N ALA A 127 0.70 9.05 7.60
CA ALA A 127 1.14 10.01 6.60
C ALA A 127 2.14 11.03 7.19
N ALA A 128 1.85 11.54 8.38
CA ALA A 128 2.73 12.48 9.07
C ALA A 128 4.08 11.85 9.46
N PHE A 129 4.07 10.61 9.95
CA PHE A 129 5.27 9.86 10.31
C PHE A 129 6.16 9.61 9.09
N ARG A 130 5.57 9.15 7.97
CA ARG A 130 6.30 8.96 6.71
C ARG A 130 6.96 10.26 6.25
N ALA A 131 6.21 11.37 6.25
CA ALA A 131 6.72 12.69 5.86
C ALA A 131 7.91 13.13 6.73
N GLN A 132 7.83 12.92 8.05
CA GLN A 132 8.89 13.28 8.98
C GLN A 132 10.14 12.41 8.83
N LEU A 133 9.96 11.10 8.70
CA LEU A 133 11.06 10.14 8.50
C LEU A 133 11.80 10.42 7.19
N ALA A 134 11.06 10.76 6.13
CA ALA A 134 11.63 11.17 4.84
C ALA A 134 12.37 12.51 4.91
N ALA A 135 11.92 13.45 5.75
CA ALA A 135 12.55 14.77 5.88
C ALA A 135 13.85 14.77 6.69
N HIS A 136 14.10 13.73 7.52
CA HIS A 136 15.28 13.63 8.37
C HIS A 136 16.09 12.36 8.06
N PRO A 137 16.76 12.29 6.90
CA PRO A 137 17.58 11.13 6.53
C PRO A 137 18.87 11.03 7.37
N GLY A 138 19.18 12.03 8.19
CA GLY A 138 20.36 12.08 9.05
C GLY A 138 20.38 10.93 10.06
N GLY A 139 21.45 10.13 10.00
CA GLY A 139 21.62 8.90 10.79
C GLY A 139 21.29 9.06 12.27
N LEU A 140 20.57 8.08 12.79
CA LEU A 140 20.05 8.09 14.14
C LEU A 140 21.03 7.44 15.14
N PRO A 141 20.85 7.69 16.45
CA PRO A 141 21.62 7.01 17.48
C PRO A 141 21.47 5.49 17.34
N ARG A 142 22.61 4.77 17.27
CA ARG A 142 22.66 3.30 17.07
C ARG A 142 21.79 2.47 18.03
N GLY A 143 21.44 3.01 19.20
CA GLY A 143 20.58 2.33 20.18
C GLY A 143 19.08 2.27 19.85
N GLY A 144 18.61 3.01 18.82
CA GLY A 144 17.19 3.12 18.49
C GLY A 144 16.71 2.22 17.34
N GLN A 145 17.53 1.30 16.82
CA GLN A 145 17.24 0.58 15.58
C GLN A 145 15.98 -0.30 15.64
N LEU A 146 15.74 -1.01 16.75
CA LEU A 146 14.53 -1.85 16.90
C LEU A 146 13.25 -1.00 16.92
N MET A 147 13.24 0.08 17.70
CA MET A 147 12.11 1.03 17.75
C MET A 147 11.87 1.68 16.38
N MET A 148 12.95 2.00 15.65
CA MET A 148 12.86 2.53 14.29
C MET A 148 12.20 1.54 13.34
N GLY A 149 12.62 0.27 13.36
CA GLY A 149 12.02 -0.77 12.52
C GLY A 149 10.52 -0.90 12.77
N GLU A 150 10.07 -0.85 14.03
CA GLU A 150 8.65 -0.91 14.38
C GLU A 150 7.88 0.33 13.91
N VAL A 151 8.43 1.53 14.11
CA VAL A 151 7.82 2.78 13.63
C VAL A 151 7.73 2.79 12.10
N LEU A 152 8.78 2.35 11.40
CA LEU A 152 8.81 2.26 9.94
C LEU A 152 7.84 1.22 9.42
N ALA A 153 7.84 0.00 9.99
CA ALA A 153 6.94 -1.06 9.60
C ALA A 153 5.47 -0.64 9.80
N TRP A 154 5.15 0.07 10.89
CA TRP A 154 3.81 0.61 11.08
C TRP A 154 3.49 1.76 10.13
N ALA A 155 4.43 2.68 9.93
CA ALA A 155 4.23 3.85 9.08
C ALA A 155 4.01 3.42 7.64
N TYR A 156 4.84 2.53 7.10
CA TYR A 156 4.77 2.04 5.71
C TYR A 156 3.86 0.82 5.52
N SER A 157 3.43 0.16 6.60
CA SER A 157 2.53 -1.00 6.65
C SER A 157 2.98 -2.24 5.86
N ASP A 158 3.06 -2.14 4.55
CA ASP A 158 3.40 -3.24 3.65
C ASP A 158 4.06 -2.77 2.35
N ALA A 159 4.90 -3.63 1.77
CA ALA A 159 5.64 -3.32 0.55
C ALA A 159 4.75 -2.97 -0.66
N PRO A 160 3.74 -3.77 -1.04
CA PRO A 160 2.98 -3.50 -2.26
C PRO A 160 2.14 -2.22 -2.19
N SER A 161 1.50 -1.91 -1.05
CA SER A 161 0.71 -0.67 -0.92
C SER A 161 1.60 0.57 -1.03
N VAL A 162 2.81 0.53 -0.45
CA VAL A 162 3.76 1.65 -0.53
C VAL A 162 4.26 1.86 -1.95
N LEU A 163 4.53 0.78 -2.68
CA LEU A 163 4.96 0.87 -4.07
C LEU A 163 3.87 1.34 -5.02
N SER A 164 2.60 1.14 -4.63
CA SER A 164 1.40 1.51 -5.39
C SER A 164 0.96 2.96 -5.18
N ASP A 165 1.28 3.57 -4.03
CA ASP A 165 1.01 4.98 -3.74
C ASP A 165 2.23 5.86 -4.06
N PRO A 166 2.16 6.76 -5.08
CA PRO A 166 3.28 7.61 -5.47
C PRO A 166 3.84 8.48 -4.35
N VAL A 167 2.99 8.95 -3.43
CA VAL A 167 3.40 9.83 -2.33
C VAL A 167 4.24 9.04 -1.32
N SER A 168 3.71 7.90 -0.86
CA SER A 168 4.39 6.99 0.07
C SER A 168 5.65 6.40 -0.54
N ARG A 169 5.63 6.00 -1.82
CA ARG A 169 6.82 5.56 -2.56
C ARG A 169 7.90 6.64 -2.53
N LYS A 170 7.57 7.89 -2.89
CA LYS A 170 8.54 8.99 -2.86
C LYS A 170 9.14 9.22 -1.46
N GLN A 171 8.33 9.14 -0.41
CA GLN A 171 8.80 9.27 0.97
C GLN A 171 9.72 8.11 1.37
N LEU A 172 9.39 6.87 1.00
CA LEU A 172 10.23 5.70 1.25
C LEU A 172 11.58 5.81 0.53
N LEU A 173 11.56 6.26 -0.73
CA LEU A 173 12.78 6.45 -1.52
C LEU A 173 13.71 7.52 -0.96
N ALA A 174 13.21 8.43 -0.11
CA ALA A 174 14.01 9.44 0.58
C ALA A 174 14.64 8.94 1.89
N LEU A 175 14.29 7.73 2.35
CA LEU A 175 14.86 7.16 3.57
C LEU A 175 16.36 6.87 3.42
N SER A 176 17.08 6.93 4.54
CA SER A 176 18.48 6.52 4.61
C SER A 176 18.65 5.00 4.51
N ALA A 177 19.87 4.56 4.21
CA ALA A 177 20.17 3.13 4.15
C ALA A 177 19.87 2.41 5.47
N ASP A 178 20.20 3.01 6.61
CA ASP A 178 19.97 2.41 7.92
C ASP A 178 18.47 2.31 8.24
N ALA A 179 17.66 3.26 7.77
CA ALA A 179 16.21 3.19 7.90
C ALA A 179 15.62 2.07 7.01
N ILE A 180 16.06 1.95 5.75
CA ILE A 180 15.64 0.83 4.89
C ILE A 180 16.06 -0.51 5.49
N GLU A 181 17.27 -0.61 6.02
CA GLU A 181 17.74 -1.82 6.71
C GLU A 181 16.87 -2.16 7.91
N ALA A 182 16.55 -1.16 8.76
CA ALA A 182 15.69 -1.36 9.93
C ALA A 182 14.26 -1.78 9.54
N LEU A 183 13.70 -1.19 8.48
CA LEU A 183 12.39 -1.56 7.92
C LEU A 183 12.41 -3.00 7.40
N LEU A 184 13.37 -3.34 6.54
CA LEU A 184 13.47 -4.66 5.91
C LEU A 184 13.84 -5.74 6.93
N SER A 185 14.58 -5.42 7.98
CA SER A 185 14.93 -6.37 9.04
C SER A 185 13.78 -6.59 10.04
N ASN A 186 12.73 -5.77 10.01
CA ASN A 186 11.60 -5.92 10.91
C ASN A 186 10.64 -7.02 10.42
N ASP A 187 10.32 -7.96 11.29
CA ASP A 187 9.46 -9.11 10.96
C ASP A 187 7.96 -8.75 10.86
N THR A 188 7.54 -7.59 11.35
CA THR A 188 6.16 -7.10 11.25
C THR A 188 5.87 -6.36 9.95
N PHE A 189 6.90 -6.01 9.17
CA PHE A 189 6.71 -5.39 7.87
C PHE A 189 6.08 -6.40 6.91
N ALA A 190 4.84 -6.14 6.52
CA ALA A 190 4.04 -7.05 5.74
C ALA A 190 4.36 -6.97 4.24
N THR A 191 3.99 -8.00 3.50
CA THR A 191 4.09 -8.03 2.04
C THR A 191 3.12 -9.07 1.47
N ASP A 192 2.80 -9.01 0.19
CA ASP A 192 2.08 -10.10 -0.46
C ASP A 192 3.00 -11.30 -0.74
N ASN A 193 4.20 -11.03 -1.24
CA ASN A 193 5.32 -11.98 -1.36
C ASN A 193 6.66 -11.25 -1.20
N GLU A 194 7.77 -11.99 -1.11
CA GLU A 194 9.08 -11.37 -0.97
C GLU A 194 9.55 -10.68 -2.27
N ASP A 195 8.89 -10.93 -3.41
CA ASP A 195 9.20 -10.29 -4.68
C ASP A 195 8.93 -8.77 -4.60
N SER A 196 7.83 -8.36 -3.95
CA SER A 196 7.53 -6.94 -3.69
C SER A 196 8.59 -6.28 -2.79
N VAL A 197 9.18 -7.03 -1.86
CA VAL A 197 10.28 -6.53 -1.00
C VAL A 197 11.57 -6.33 -1.81
N LEU A 198 11.89 -7.28 -2.70
CA LEU A 198 13.02 -7.16 -3.61
C LEU A 198 12.83 -5.99 -4.60
N LEU A 199 11.62 -5.81 -5.13
CA LEU A 199 11.28 -4.65 -5.96
C LEU A 199 11.45 -3.34 -5.19
N LEU A 200 10.95 -3.25 -3.95
CA LEU A 200 11.11 -2.07 -3.10
C LEU A 200 12.59 -1.72 -2.90
N LEU A 201 13.44 -2.71 -2.65
CA LEU A 201 14.88 -2.49 -2.54
C LEU A 201 15.49 -2.03 -3.87
N ALA A 202 15.07 -2.60 -5.00
CA ALA A 202 15.55 -2.20 -6.33
C ALA A 202 15.20 -0.75 -6.66
N GLU A 203 13.95 -0.35 -6.39
CA GLU A 203 13.45 1.03 -6.52
C GLU A 203 14.26 2.01 -5.66
N TRP A 204 14.52 1.65 -4.41
CA TRP A 204 15.35 2.46 -3.52
C TRP A 204 16.79 2.58 -4.04
N LEU A 205 17.42 1.47 -4.44
CA LEU A 205 18.78 1.49 -5.00
C LEU A 205 18.87 2.32 -6.29
N ASP A 206 17.84 2.27 -7.13
CA ASP A 206 17.77 3.09 -8.34
C ASP A 206 17.65 4.57 -8.02
N ALA A 207 16.75 4.95 -7.10
CA ALA A 207 16.61 6.33 -6.65
C ALA A 207 17.90 6.87 -6.00
N GLN A 208 18.64 6.01 -5.28
CA GLN A 208 19.91 6.36 -4.64
C GLN A 208 21.14 6.23 -5.54
N SER A 209 20.98 5.74 -6.77
CA SER A 209 22.11 5.51 -7.69
C SER A 209 22.92 6.78 -7.99
N ARG A 210 22.27 7.95 -7.90
CA ARG A 210 22.92 9.28 -8.00
C ARG A 210 23.99 9.52 -6.93
N TRP A 211 23.91 8.83 -5.79
CA TRP A 211 24.78 9.02 -4.63
C TRP A 211 25.81 7.91 -4.47
N ALA A 212 25.93 7.00 -5.44
CA ALA A 212 26.88 5.89 -5.44
C ALA A 212 26.86 5.08 -4.12
N VAL A 213 25.71 4.46 -3.81
CA VAL A 213 25.55 3.59 -2.64
C VAL A 213 26.73 2.62 -2.52
N LEU A 214 27.45 2.70 -1.40
CA LEU A 214 28.63 1.89 -1.13
C LEU A 214 28.32 0.39 -1.29
N PRO A 215 29.19 -0.40 -1.93
CA PRO A 215 28.97 -1.84 -2.14
C PRO A 215 28.66 -2.61 -0.85
N GLY A 216 29.29 -2.23 0.27
CA GLY A 216 29.03 -2.82 1.58
C GLY A 216 27.60 -2.56 2.08
N THR A 217 27.09 -1.34 1.90
CA THR A 217 25.70 -0.99 2.23
C THR A 217 24.72 -1.76 1.36
N ARG A 218 24.98 -1.82 0.05
CA ARG A 218 24.14 -2.61 -0.88
C ARG A 218 24.09 -4.09 -0.47
N LYS A 219 25.24 -4.71 -0.20
CA LYS A 219 25.32 -6.10 0.25
C LYS A 219 24.53 -6.33 1.54
N ARG A 220 24.64 -5.42 2.50
CA ARG A 220 23.93 -5.49 3.77
C ARG A 220 22.41 -5.41 3.57
N LEU A 221 21.93 -4.47 2.76
CA LEU A 221 20.51 -4.34 2.42
C LEU A 221 19.97 -5.55 1.65
N CYS A 222 20.72 -6.06 0.66
CA CYS A 222 20.35 -7.27 -0.06
C CYS A 222 20.17 -8.44 0.90
N ARG A 223 21.01 -8.57 1.95
CA ARG A 223 20.93 -9.63 2.98
C ARG A 223 19.65 -9.59 3.82
N CYS A 224 18.88 -8.50 3.81
CA CYS A 224 17.58 -8.41 4.46
C CYS A 224 16.43 -9.08 3.67
N VAL A 225 16.62 -9.42 2.39
CA VAL A 225 15.60 -10.06 1.54
C VAL A 225 15.53 -11.56 1.80
N ARG A 226 14.34 -12.13 2.01
CA ARG A 226 14.16 -13.56 2.26
C ARG A 226 14.14 -14.38 0.97
N LEU A 227 15.30 -14.63 0.36
CA LEU A 227 15.41 -15.28 -0.95
C LEU A 227 14.66 -16.62 -1.07
N CYS A 228 14.60 -17.44 0.00
CA CYS A 228 13.80 -18.66 0.00
C CYS A 228 12.28 -18.44 -0.16
N GLN A 229 11.79 -17.21 0.05
CA GLN A 229 10.38 -16.81 -0.06
C GLN A 229 10.05 -16.12 -1.39
N LEU A 230 11.03 -15.93 -2.29
CA LEU A 230 10.77 -15.39 -3.63
C LEU A 230 9.93 -16.37 -4.47
N SER A 231 9.14 -15.85 -5.40
CA SER A 231 8.45 -16.71 -6.39
C SER A 231 9.47 -17.43 -7.28
N GLY A 232 9.02 -18.48 -7.98
CA GLY A 232 9.88 -19.18 -8.94
C GLY A 232 10.39 -18.26 -10.06
N VAL A 233 9.56 -17.30 -10.51
CA VAL A 233 9.94 -16.34 -11.55
C VAL A 233 11.07 -15.43 -11.08
N TYR A 234 11.00 -14.93 -9.85
CA TYR A 234 12.07 -14.11 -9.29
C TYR A 234 13.32 -14.92 -8.97
N LEU A 235 13.17 -16.05 -8.29
CA LEU A 235 14.31 -16.85 -7.82
C LEU A 235 15.10 -17.46 -8.98
N HIS A 236 14.41 -18.04 -9.98
CA HIS A 236 15.06 -18.76 -11.08
C HIS A 236 15.24 -17.90 -12.34
N GLY A 237 14.33 -16.95 -12.59
CA GLY A 237 14.35 -16.13 -13.81
C GLY A 237 15.07 -14.81 -13.62
N MET A 238 14.61 -13.97 -12.68
CA MET A 238 15.09 -12.59 -12.57
C MET A 238 16.39 -12.45 -11.80
N LEU A 239 16.53 -13.10 -10.65
CA LEU A 239 17.67 -12.93 -9.75
C LEU A 239 19.03 -13.20 -10.42
N PRO A 240 19.21 -14.22 -11.28
CA PRO A 240 20.43 -14.40 -12.07
C PRO A 240 20.78 -13.24 -13.01
N LEU A 241 19.78 -12.45 -13.42
CA LEU A 241 19.91 -11.32 -14.34
C LEU A 241 20.14 -9.98 -13.62
N LEU A 242 20.15 -9.97 -12.28
CA LEU A 242 20.36 -8.76 -11.48
C LEU A 242 21.85 -8.55 -11.16
N GLU A 243 22.55 -7.78 -11.99
CA GLU A 243 23.99 -7.50 -11.79
C GLU A 243 24.31 -6.78 -10.47
N TRP A 244 23.36 -6.02 -9.93
CA TRP A 244 23.56 -5.29 -8.69
C TRP A 244 23.36 -6.17 -7.44
N PHE A 245 22.77 -7.35 -7.57
CA PHE A 245 22.47 -8.23 -6.44
C PHE A 245 23.65 -9.17 -6.15
N PRO A 246 24.26 -9.11 -4.95
CA PRO A 246 25.54 -9.77 -4.69
C PRO A 246 25.39 -11.24 -4.28
N VAL A 247 24.67 -12.04 -5.09
CA VAL A 247 24.52 -13.49 -4.90
C VAL A 247 25.38 -14.24 -5.91
N SER A 248 26.18 -15.19 -5.44
CA SER A 248 26.95 -16.04 -6.35
C SER A 248 26.06 -17.12 -6.96
N ALA A 249 26.40 -17.62 -8.16
CA ALA A 249 25.68 -18.72 -8.78
C ALA A 249 25.67 -19.99 -7.91
N ALA A 250 26.74 -20.25 -7.15
CA ALA A 250 26.82 -21.38 -6.23
C ALA A 250 25.87 -21.22 -5.03
N GLU A 251 25.85 -20.02 -4.43
CA GLU A 251 24.95 -19.70 -3.31
C GLU A 251 23.48 -19.70 -3.75
N LEU A 252 23.18 -19.24 -4.97
CA LEU A 252 21.84 -19.30 -5.54
C LEU A 252 21.36 -20.75 -5.75
N ARG A 253 22.19 -21.63 -6.32
CA ARG A 253 21.85 -23.06 -6.45
C ARG A 253 21.58 -23.69 -5.09
N PHE A 254 22.39 -23.35 -4.09
CA PHE A 254 22.17 -23.80 -2.71
C PHE A 254 20.83 -23.30 -2.16
N ILE A 255 20.48 -22.02 -2.35
CA ILE A 255 19.20 -21.46 -1.91
C ILE A 255 18.02 -22.20 -2.53
N CYS A 256 18.08 -22.53 -3.83
CA CYS A 256 17.05 -23.32 -4.50
C CYS A 256 16.89 -24.70 -3.85
N GLN A 257 17.99 -25.44 -3.66
CA GLN A 257 17.97 -26.75 -3.00
C GLN A 257 17.45 -26.67 -1.56
N TYR A 258 17.87 -25.64 -0.82
CA TYR A 258 17.49 -25.43 0.57
C TYR A 258 15.99 -25.10 0.70
N ARG A 259 15.44 -24.31 -0.23
CA ARG A 259 14.00 -24.01 -0.31
C ARG A 259 13.18 -25.28 -0.56
N GLU A 260 13.63 -26.13 -1.48
CA GLU A 260 12.94 -27.36 -1.89
C GLU A 260 13.02 -28.48 -0.83
N ALA A 261 13.95 -28.39 0.12
CA ALA A 261 14.08 -29.37 1.19
C ALA A 261 12.85 -29.35 2.13
N THR A 262 11.90 -30.26 1.90
CA THR A 262 10.70 -30.40 2.73
C THR A 262 11.00 -30.94 4.14
N ASP A 263 12.04 -31.76 4.26
CA ASP A 263 12.49 -32.38 5.50
C ASP A 263 13.43 -31.44 6.31
N GLU A 264 13.14 -31.24 7.59
CA GLU A 264 13.92 -30.35 8.47
C GLU A 264 15.35 -30.86 8.70
N TRP A 265 15.55 -32.16 8.79
CA TRP A 265 16.87 -32.78 8.95
C TRP A 265 17.73 -32.62 7.69
N HIS A 266 17.13 -32.79 6.50
CA HIS A 266 17.78 -32.51 5.23
C HIS A 266 18.16 -31.02 5.13
N ALA A 267 17.24 -30.12 5.49
CA ALA A 267 17.52 -28.68 5.53
C ALA A 267 18.66 -28.36 6.52
N LEU A 268 18.68 -28.96 7.71
CA LEU A 268 19.74 -28.77 8.69
C LEU A 268 21.11 -29.20 8.15
N LYS A 269 21.18 -30.36 7.48
CA LYS A 269 22.41 -30.86 6.83
C LYS A 269 22.88 -29.93 5.72
N LEU A 270 21.98 -29.46 4.88
CA LEU A 270 22.26 -28.48 3.82
C LEU A 270 22.83 -27.18 4.43
N ARG A 271 22.20 -26.66 5.51
CA ARG A 271 22.68 -25.46 6.22
C ARG A 271 24.09 -25.65 6.79
N ALA A 272 24.38 -26.79 7.41
CA ALA A 272 25.71 -27.10 7.92
C ALA A 272 26.76 -27.20 6.80
N ALA A 273 26.41 -27.76 5.64
CA ALA A 273 27.29 -27.81 4.48
C ALA A 273 27.57 -26.40 3.91
N ALA A 274 26.55 -25.54 3.83
CA ALA A 274 26.69 -24.15 3.42
C ALA A 274 27.58 -23.32 4.37
N GLN A 275 27.44 -23.51 5.68
CA GLN A 275 28.32 -22.87 6.66
C GLN A 275 29.79 -23.26 6.47
N LYS A 276 30.05 -24.56 6.21
CA LYS A 276 31.41 -25.04 5.87
C LYS A 276 31.94 -24.44 4.57
N ALA A 277 31.06 -24.15 3.61
CA ALA A 277 31.40 -23.46 2.37
C ALA A 277 31.57 -21.92 2.54
N GLY A 278 31.41 -21.39 3.75
CA GLY A 278 31.59 -19.96 4.06
C GLY A 278 30.35 -19.10 3.79
N PHE A 279 29.17 -19.69 3.57
CA PHE A 279 27.94 -18.92 3.41
C PHE A 279 27.39 -18.44 4.77
N ASP A 280 26.97 -17.18 4.82
CA ASP A 280 26.32 -16.60 6.00
C ASP A 280 24.86 -17.06 6.10
N THR A 281 24.67 -18.27 6.62
CA THR A 281 23.33 -18.85 6.82
C THR A 281 22.53 -18.20 7.94
N SER A 282 23.05 -17.16 8.61
CA SER A 282 22.28 -16.35 9.57
C SER A 282 21.50 -15.22 8.90
N SER A 283 21.88 -14.86 7.66
CA SER A 283 21.18 -13.92 6.80
C SER A 283 19.71 -14.28 6.59
N ALA A 284 18.87 -13.26 6.41
CA ALA A 284 17.45 -13.42 6.07
C ALA A 284 17.24 -14.17 4.75
N TRP A 285 18.24 -14.21 3.87
CA TRP A 285 18.25 -15.00 2.61
C TRP A 285 17.73 -16.43 2.79
N TYR A 286 18.11 -17.05 3.91
CA TYR A 286 17.80 -18.44 4.22
C TYR A 286 16.56 -18.60 5.11
N SER A 287 15.84 -17.51 5.39
CA SER A 287 14.62 -17.58 6.20
C SER A 287 13.55 -18.35 5.44
N ARG A 288 13.09 -19.44 6.07
CA ARG A 288 11.95 -20.24 5.59
C ARG A 288 10.60 -19.70 6.06
N THR A 289 10.63 -18.69 6.92
CA THR A 289 9.43 -18.02 7.44
C THR A 289 9.06 -16.87 6.52
N ALA A 290 7.85 -16.90 5.97
CA ALA A 290 7.30 -15.77 5.21
C ALA A 290 7.10 -14.55 6.12
N ARG A 291 7.17 -13.34 5.56
CA ARG A 291 6.70 -12.14 6.25
C ARG A 291 5.18 -12.23 6.45
N PRO A 292 4.60 -11.48 7.39
CA PRO A 292 3.16 -11.34 7.48
C PRO A 292 2.58 -11.00 6.11
N ARG A 293 1.58 -11.79 5.68
CA ARG A 293 0.90 -11.50 4.43
C ARG A 293 -0.04 -10.34 4.63
N GLY A 294 0.08 -9.30 3.81
CA GLY A 294 -0.76 -8.13 4.00
C GLY A 294 -0.68 -7.13 2.87
N ARG A 295 -1.81 -6.44 2.69
CA ARG A 295 -2.04 -5.30 1.81
C ARG A 295 -2.95 -4.33 2.56
N SER A 296 -2.40 -3.22 3.02
CA SER A 296 -3.17 -2.20 3.74
C SER A 296 -4.16 -1.46 2.85
N ASP A 297 -3.97 -1.53 1.53
CA ASP A 297 -4.87 -1.03 0.50
C ASP A 297 -5.92 -2.06 0.04
N ALA A 298 -5.97 -3.26 0.64
CA ALA A 298 -6.95 -4.27 0.27
C ALA A 298 -8.37 -3.76 0.51
N GLY A 299 -9.26 -4.00 -0.45
CA GLY A 299 -10.62 -3.45 -0.47
C GLY A 299 -10.72 -1.98 -0.86
N VAL A 300 -9.60 -1.25 -1.01
CA VAL A 300 -9.60 0.13 -1.52
C VAL A 300 -9.47 0.10 -3.05
N PRO A 301 -10.47 0.58 -3.80
CA PRO A 301 -10.39 0.58 -5.26
C PRO A 301 -9.42 1.64 -5.76
N TYR A 302 -8.48 1.23 -6.60
CA TYR A 302 -7.62 2.12 -7.38
C TYR A 302 -8.37 2.59 -8.62
N GLU A 303 -8.92 3.81 -8.57
CA GLU A 303 -9.56 4.40 -9.73
C GLU A 303 -8.56 4.69 -10.84
N TRP A 304 -8.92 4.33 -12.06
CA TRP A 304 -8.11 4.58 -13.25
C TRP A 304 -8.93 5.23 -14.35
N ILE A 305 -8.24 5.99 -15.20
CA ILE A 305 -8.83 6.73 -16.31
C ILE A 305 -8.03 6.56 -17.60
N ILE A 306 -8.73 6.60 -18.72
CA ILE A 306 -8.15 6.84 -20.05
C ILE A 306 -8.70 8.16 -20.55
N SER A 307 -7.80 9.12 -20.77
CA SER A 307 -8.19 10.48 -21.17
C SER A 307 -8.79 10.52 -22.57
N ARG A 308 -9.61 11.55 -22.83
CA ARG A 308 -10.17 11.84 -24.16
C ARG A 308 -9.08 11.90 -25.24
N GLU A 309 -7.99 12.60 -24.94
CA GLU A 309 -6.85 12.73 -25.86
C GLU A 309 -6.24 11.36 -26.22
N LYS A 310 -6.07 10.47 -25.23
CA LYS A 310 -5.60 9.10 -25.48
C LYS A 310 -6.59 8.30 -26.34
N MET A 311 -7.90 8.46 -26.11
CA MET A 311 -8.94 7.82 -26.91
C MET A 311 -8.95 8.34 -28.36
N GLU A 312 -8.86 9.65 -28.56
CA GLU A 312 -8.77 10.30 -29.88
C GLU A 312 -7.52 9.86 -30.64
N ALA A 313 -6.36 9.88 -29.97
CA ALA A 313 -5.10 9.41 -30.55
C ALA A 313 -5.17 7.90 -30.89
N GLY A 314 -5.82 7.10 -30.04
CA GLY A 314 -6.10 5.69 -30.28
C GLY A 314 -6.95 5.47 -31.53
N ALA A 315 -8.09 6.18 -31.63
CA ALA A 315 -8.98 6.11 -32.78
C ALA A 315 -8.30 6.54 -34.08
N ALA A 316 -7.55 7.65 -34.07
CA ALA A 316 -6.81 8.11 -35.23
C ALA A 316 -5.77 7.09 -35.70
N LYS A 317 -5.00 6.52 -34.76
CA LYS A 317 -4.04 5.44 -35.05
C LYS A 317 -4.73 4.19 -35.60
N LEU A 318 -5.94 3.86 -35.11
CA LEU A 318 -6.69 2.68 -35.55
C LEU A 318 -7.10 2.81 -37.01
N LEU A 319 -7.59 3.99 -37.40
CA LEU A 319 -8.01 4.30 -38.76
C LEU A 319 -6.83 4.32 -39.75
N GLY A 320 -5.62 4.69 -39.29
CA GLY A 320 -4.42 4.71 -40.12
C GLY A 320 -3.79 3.33 -40.38
N ARG A 321 -4.21 2.27 -39.68
CA ARG A 321 -3.61 0.94 -39.79
C ARG A 321 -4.20 0.14 -40.95
N LYS A 322 -3.33 -0.40 -41.81
CA LYS A 322 -3.71 -1.34 -42.87
C LYS A 322 -4.03 -2.76 -42.37
N LYS A 323 -3.53 -3.13 -41.18
CA LYS A 323 -3.74 -4.46 -40.58
C LYS A 323 -4.75 -4.36 -39.45
N ALA A 324 -5.60 -5.38 -39.32
CA ALA A 324 -6.64 -5.51 -38.29
C ALA A 324 -6.10 -5.77 -36.86
N LYS A 325 -4.91 -5.26 -36.52
CA LYS A 325 -4.37 -5.40 -35.18
C LYS A 325 -4.87 -4.24 -34.31
N GLY A 326 -5.54 -4.59 -33.23
CA GLY A 326 -6.02 -3.64 -32.25
C GLY A 326 -4.94 -2.74 -31.65
N ILE A 327 -5.41 -1.67 -31.01
CA ILE A 327 -4.59 -0.70 -30.29
C ILE A 327 -4.87 -0.84 -28.81
N MET A 328 -3.80 -1.06 -28.04
CA MET A 328 -3.87 -1.01 -26.59
C MET A 328 -3.78 0.44 -26.14
N LEU A 329 -4.65 0.82 -25.22
CA LEU A 329 -4.67 2.13 -24.57
C LEU A 329 -4.38 1.94 -23.09
N ASP A 330 -3.28 2.54 -22.63
CA ASP A 330 -2.86 2.47 -21.24
C ASP A 330 -3.67 3.44 -20.38
N ALA A 331 -4.27 2.90 -19.32
CA ALA A 331 -4.90 3.69 -18.28
C ALA A 331 -3.86 4.44 -17.44
N THR A 332 -4.34 5.36 -16.62
CA THR A 332 -3.55 6.04 -15.60
C THR A 332 -4.40 6.15 -14.36
N PHE A 333 -3.85 5.81 -13.21
CA PHE A 333 -4.56 5.89 -11.94
C PHE A 333 -4.78 7.35 -11.53
N THR A 334 -5.87 7.63 -10.82
CA THR A 334 -6.19 9.00 -10.34
C THR A 334 -5.15 9.52 -9.35
N SER A 335 -4.40 8.63 -8.70
CA SER A 335 -3.22 8.95 -7.89
C SER A 335 -2.03 9.49 -8.71
N GLY A 336 -2.10 9.40 -10.05
CA GLY A 336 -1.00 9.71 -10.96
C GLY A 336 -0.06 8.53 -11.23
N ALA A 337 -0.27 7.38 -10.57
CA ALA A 337 0.46 6.16 -10.87
C ALA A 337 0.11 5.62 -12.26
N LYS A 338 1.09 5.01 -12.95
CA LYS A 338 0.85 4.32 -14.23
C LYS A 338 0.42 2.87 -14.01
N SER A 339 0.91 2.26 -12.96
CA SER A 339 0.71 0.87 -12.58
C SER A 339 0.58 0.77 -11.06
N VAL A 340 -0.02 -0.33 -10.59
CA VAL A 340 -0.12 -0.69 -9.16
C VAL A 340 0.71 -1.95 -8.94
N VAL A 341 1.43 -2.03 -7.82
CA VAL A 341 2.31 -3.16 -7.55
C VAL A 341 1.57 -4.27 -6.82
N ALA A 342 1.72 -5.50 -7.31
CA ALA A 342 1.28 -6.71 -6.63
C ALA A 342 2.18 -7.90 -6.99
N CYS A 343 2.51 -8.68 -5.98
CA CYS A 343 3.34 -9.89 -6.08
C CYS A 343 4.68 -9.65 -6.78
N GLY A 344 5.29 -8.48 -6.55
CA GLY A 344 6.54 -8.06 -7.20
C GLY A 344 6.38 -7.42 -8.58
N PHE A 345 5.21 -7.47 -9.21
CA PHE A 345 5.02 -6.95 -10.57
C PHE A 345 4.20 -5.68 -10.60
N GLU A 346 4.38 -4.90 -11.67
CA GLU A 346 3.60 -3.71 -11.96
C GLU A 346 2.39 -4.07 -12.83
N TRP A 347 1.19 -3.69 -12.40
CA TRP A 347 -0.07 -4.04 -13.06
C TRP A 347 -0.77 -2.79 -13.59
N ALA A 348 -1.03 -2.77 -14.89
CA ALA A 348 -1.63 -1.64 -15.59
C ALA A 348 -2.94 -2.06 -16.28
N PRO A 349 -4.07 -1.41 -15.99
CA PRO A 349 -5.29 -1.57 -16.77
C PRO A 349 -5.09 -1.05 -18.19
N GLN A 350 -5.58 -1.81 -19.18
CA GLN A 350 -5.54 -1.44 -20.59
C GLN A 350 -6.87 -1.73 -21.27
N LEU A 351 -7.23 -0.90 -22.25
CA LEU A 351 -8.33 -1.19 -23.18
C LEU A 351 -7.78 -1.52 -24.56
N CYS A 352 -8.38 -2.49 -25.25
CA CYS A 352 -8.06 -2.82 -26.63
C CYS A 352 -9.15 -2.31 -27.58
N MET A 353 -8.77 -1.42 -28.48
CA MET A 353 -9.58 -1.02 -29.63
C MET A 353 -9.21 -1.92 -30.82
N GLU A 354 -9.98 -2.96 -31.10
CA GLU A 354 -9.61 -3.97 -32.10
C GLU A 354 -9.66 -3.47 -33.55
N SER A 355 -10.83 -3.02 -33.99
CA SER A 355 -11.05 -2.49 -35.34
C SER A 355 -12.25 -1.55 -35.36
N ALA A 356 -12.30 -0.66 -36.35
CA ALA A 356 -13.45 0.24 -36.53
C ALA A 356 -14.78 -0.51 -36.73
N ALA A 357 -14.73 -1.78 -37.16
CA ALA A 357 -15.89 -2.64 -37.35
C ALA A 357 -16.23 -3.52 -36.14
N SER A 358 -15.33 -3.66 -35.16
CA SER A 358 -15.56 -4.53 -33.99
C SER A 358 -16.73 -4.01 -33.17
N ARG A 359 -17.61 -4.90 -32.71
CA ARG A 359 -18.81 -4.56 -31.92
C ARG A 359 -18.55 -4.47 -30.42
N ALA A 360 -17.34 -4.82 -29.99
CA ALA A 360 -16.94 -4.72 -28.60
C ALA A 360 -15.50 -4.21 -28.52
N ALA A 361 -15.13 -3.73 -27.34
CA ALA A 361 -13.76 -3.48 -26.97
C ALA A 361 -13.36 -4.39 -25.81
N GLY A 362 -12.08 -4.73 -25.78
CA GLY A 362 -11.56 -5.58 -24.73
C GLY A 362 -11.02 -4.79 -23.55
N ALA A 363 -11.11 -5.36 -22.36
CA ALA A 363 -10.52 -4.83 -21.13
C ALA A 363 -9.52 -5.86 -20.58
N TYR A 364 -8.29 -5.40 -20.31
CA TYR A 364 -7.16 -6.25 -19.94
C TYR A 364 -6.42 -5.68 -18.74
N LEU A 365 -5.83 -6.58 -17.95
CA LEU A 365 -4.83 -6.25 -16.95
C LEU A 365 -3.47 -6.70 -17.49
N PHE A 366 -2.56 -5.76 -17.65
CA PHE A 366 -1.23 -5.97 -18.22
C PHE A 366 -0.19 -6.13 -17.12
N CYS A 367 0.68 -7.14 -17.25
CA CYS A 367 1.80 -7.39 -16.35
C CYS A 367 3.06 -6.74 -16.92
N GLU A 368 3.51 -5.65 -16.30
CA GLU A 368 4.75 -4.95 -16.64
C GLU A 368 5.93 -5.53 -15.84
N LEU A 369 7.09 -5.56 -16.50
CA LEU A 369 8.35 -5.87 -15.82
C LEU A 369 8.85 -4.58 -15.14
N PRO A 370 9.10 -4.59 -13.82
CA PRO A 370 9.50 -3.38 -13.13
C PRO A 370 10.86 -2.86 -13.61
N ALA A 371 10.90 -1.61 -14.08
CA ALA A 371 12.10 -1.01 -14.66
C ALA A 371 13.27 -0.91 -13.65
N ALA A 372 12.97 -0.72 -12.36
CA ALA A 372 13.99 -0.57 -11.32
C ALA A 372 14.85 -1.81 -11.11
N LEU A 373 14.39 -3.00 -11.53
CA LEU A 373 15.19 -4.21 -11.48
C LEU A 373 16.41 -4.15 -12.40
N LYS A 374 16.36 -3.34 -13.48
CA LYS A 374 17.44 -3.19 -14.47
C LYS A 374 17.95 -4.54 -14.99
N LEU A 375 17.02 -5.41 -15.37
CA LEU A 375 17.34 -6.73 -15.89
C LEU A 375 18.20 -6.59 -17.15
N THR A 376 19.37 -7.24 -17.18
CA THR A 376 20.23 -7.28 -18.37
C THR A 376 19.67 -8.28 -19.39
N ILE A 377 18.61 -7.87 -20.08
CA ILE A 377 18.01 -8.62 -21.20
C ILE A 377 18.54 -8.01 -22.50
N LYS A 378 19.24 -8.80 -23.31
CA LYS A 378 19.71 -8.34 -24.62
C LYS A 378 18.52 -8.02 -25.52
N GLU A 379 18.59 -6.91 -26.24
CA GLU A 379 17.53 -6.53 -27.20
C GLU A 379 17.31 -7.65 -28.22
N GLY A 380 16.06 -8.11 -28.36
CA GLY A 380 15.69 -9.25 -29.21
C GLY A 380 15.65 -10.61 -28.49
N ASP A 381 16.19 -10.72 -27.28
CA ASP A 381 16.12 -11.93 -26.45
C ASP A 381 14.85 -11.93 -25.57
N ALA A 382 13.70 -11.74 -26.20
CA ALA A 382 12.40 -11.81 -25.53
C ALA A 382 12.13 -13.20 -24.89
N GLN A 383 12.97 -14.20 -25.17
CA GLN A 383 12.94 -15.52 -24.57
C GLN A 383 13.75 -15.63 -23.27
N ALA A 384 14.60 -14.65 -22.94
CA ALA A 384 15.44 -14.70 -21.73
C ALA A 384 14.62 -14.75 -20.43
N LEU A 385 13.38 -14.24 -20.44
CA LEU A 385 12.49 -14.27 -19.29
C LEU A 385 11.09 -14.75 -19.69
N VAL A 386 10.94 -16.07 -19.76
CA VAL A 386 9.65 -16.73 -19.95
C VAL A 386 9.07 -17.06 -18.57
N GLY A 387 7.93 -16.46 -18.25
CA GLY A 387 7.27 -16.68 -16.97
C GLY A 387 5.84 -16.20 -16.98
N THR A 388 5.16 -16.46 -15.88
CA THR A 388 3.83 -15.91 -15.61
C THR A 388 3.80 -15.34 -14.20
N ALA A 389 3.07 -14.25 -14.02
CA ALA A 389 2.83 -13.63 -12.73
C ALA A 389 1.35 -13.73 -12.38
N SER A 390 1.04 -13.73 -11.09
CA SER A 390 -0.33 -13.59 -10.60
C SER A 390 -0.46 -12.22 -9.92
N PRO A 391 -1.52 -11.44 -10.20
CA PRO A 391 -1.79 -10.21 -9.47
C PRO A 391 -2.36 -10.48 -8.07
N GLY A 392 -2.63 -11.75 -7.73
CA GLY A 392 -3.42 -12.13 -6.57
C GLY A 392 -4.93 -12.03 -6.83
N ALA A 393 -5.72 -12.06 -5.76
CA ALA A 393 -7.17 -11.89 -5.84
C ALA A 393 -7.52 -10.42 -6.07
N CYS A 394 -7.66 -10.02 -7.33
CA CYS A 394 -8.11 -8.68 -7.71
C CYS A 394 -9.20 -8.71 -8.78
N THR A 395 -9.93 -7.60 -8.87
CA THR A 395 -10.99 -7.36 -9.83
C THR A 395 -10.69 -6.09 -10.61
N LEU A 396 -10.66 -6.20 -11.94
CA LEU A 396 -10.62 -5.06 -12.86
C LEU A 396 -12.05 -4.75 -13.29
N ALA A 397 -12.52 -3.54 -13.00
CA ALA A 397 -13.85 -3.08 -13.38
C ALA A 397 -13.77 -1.87 -14.32
N VAL A 398 -14.68 -1.80 -15.29
CA VAL A 398 -14.90 -0.64 -16.17
C VAL A 398 -16.30 -0.11 -15.90
N PHE A 399 -16.43 1.20 -15.75
CA PHE A 399 -17.72 1.83 -15.47
C PHE A 399 -18.44 2.26 -16.74
N ARG A 400 -19.77 2.23 -16.69
CA ARG A 400 -20.64 2.95 -17.61
C ARG A 400 -20.80 4.38 -17.09
N GLY A 401 -20.74 5.36 -17.99
CA GLY A 401 -20.90 6.78 -17.64
C GLY A 401 -22.23 7.02 -16.92
N ARG A 402 -22.25 7.97 -15.99
CA ARG A 402 -23.51 8.38 -15.33
C ARG A 402 -24.48 8.85 -16.39
N GLY A 403 -25.71 8.33 -16.37
CA GLY A 403 -26.83 9.02 -17.02
C GLY A 403 -26.88 10.47 -16.54
N THR A 404 -27.42 11.37 -17.36
CA THR A 404 -27.46 12.83 -17.13
C THR A 404 -28.05 13.28 -15.79
N GLU A 405 -28.65 12.36 -15.02
CA GLU A 405 -29.34 12.61 -13.75
C GLU A 405 -28.50 12.26 -12.49
N GLY A 406 -27.17 12.21 -12.60
CA GLY A 406 -26.32 12.10 -11.41
C GLY A 406 -26.40 10.77 -10.66
N GLY A 407 -26.85 9.70 -11.33
CA GLY A 407 -26.93 8.34 -10.77
C GLY A 407 -25.59 7.75 -10.36
N GLU A 408 -25.62 6.66 -9.59
CA GLU A 408 -24.41 5.90 -9.24
C GLU A 408 -23.73 5.33 -10.48
N ARG A 409 -22.40 5.14 -10.42
CA ARG A 409 -21.64 4.53 -11.53
C ARG A 409 -22.03 3.04 -11.63
N GLU A 410 -22.52 2.64 -12.79
CA GLU A 410 -22.82 1.23 -13.08
C GLU A 410 -21.52 0.51 -13.51
N VAL A 411 -21.27 -0.68 -12.97
CA VAL A 411 -20.16 -1.53 -13.42
C VAL A 411 -20.55 -2.19 -14.74
N ALA A 412 -19.97 -1.74 -15.84
CA ALA A 412 -20.30 -2.26 -17.17
C ALA A 412 -19.65 -3.60 -17.46
N ALA A 413 -18.43 -3.80 -16.94
CA ALA A 413 -17.69 -5.04 -17.02
C ALA A 413 -16.82 -5.20 -15.78
N ALA A 414 -16.72 -6.43 -15.27
CA ALA A 414 -15.81 -6.78 -14.19
C ALA A 414 -15.13 -8.11 -14.53
N GLN A 415 -13.80 -8.15 -14.36
CA GLN A 415 -12.99 -9.34 -14.55
C GLN A 415 -12.22 -9.65 -13.28
N GLU A 416 -12.44 -10.85 -12.74
CA GLU A 416 -11.73 -11.36 -11.57
C GLU A 416 -10.47 -12.14 -11.98
N TYR A 417 -9.42 -12.06 -11.15
CA TYR A 417 -8.11 -12.66 -11.39
C TYR A 417 -7.66 -13.65 -10.29
N ALA A 418 -8.56 -14.11 -9.41
CA ALA A 418 -8.24 -14.91 -8.21
C ALA A 418 -7.30 -16.10 -8.42
N SER A 419 -7.35 -16.78 -9.57
CA SER A 419 -6.46 -17.90 -9.93
C SER A 419 -5.65 -17.64 -11.20
N GLY A 420 -5.71 -16.40 -11.70
CA GLY A 420 -5.23 -16.04 -13.01
C GLY A 420 -3.73 -15.81 -13.06
N HIS A 421 -3.02 -16.57 -13.87
CA HIS A 421 -1.65 -16.26 -14.26
C HIS A 421 -1.67 -15.44 -15.56
N VAL A 422 -0.79 -14.44 -15.66
CA VAL A 422 -0.60 -13.55 -16.80
C VAL A 422 0.84 -13.68 -17.27
N PRO A 423 1.09 -13.96 -18.57
CA PRO A 423 2.45 -13.98 -19.08
C PRO A 423 3.13 -12.62 -18.90
N LEU A 424 4.41 -12.63 -18.54
CA LEU A 424 5.18 -11.40 -18.36
C LEU A 424 5.21 -10.57 -19.65
N GLY A 425 5.02 -9.26 -19.54
CA GLY A 425 4.95 -8.35 -20.68
C GLY A 425 3.73 -8.56 -21.57
N ARG A 426 2.68 -9.22 -21.07
CA ARG A 426 1.40 -9.40 -21.76
C ARG A 426 0.23 -9.04 -20.84
N GLY A 427 -0.94 -8.87 -21.46
CA GLY A 427 -2.20 -8.65 -20.76
C GLY A 427 -3.11 -9.87 -20.80
N ARG A 428 -3.94 -10.00 -19.77
CA ARG A 428 -5.04 -10.98 -19.70
C ARG A 428 -6.35 -10.25 -19.45
N GLY A 429 -7.40 -10.64 -20.16
CA GLY A 429 -8.68 -9.98 -20.12
C GLY A 429 -9.70 -10.62 -21.06
N SER A 430 -10.83 -9.96 -21.25
CA SER A 430 -11.87 -10.34 -22.22
C SER A 430 -11.81 -9.35 -23.39
N GLY A 431 -11.80 -9.89 -24.62
CA GLY A 431 -11.78 -9.08 -25.86
C GLY A 431 -13.12 -8.43 -26.18
N ASP A 432 -14.19 -8.91 -25.55
CA ASP A 432 -15.58 -8.53 -25.74
C ASP A 432 -16.22 -7.88 -24.51
N ALA A 433 -15.39 -7.46 -23.53
CA ALA A 433 -15.83 -6.95 -22.24
C ALA A 433 -16.77 -5.74 -22.35
N LEU A 434 -16.60 -4.89 -23.37
CA LEU A 434 -17.31 -3.63 -23.51
C LEU A 434 -18.10 -3.59 -24.83
N PRO A 435 -19.38 -3.97 -24.83
CA PRO A 435 -20.26 -3.82 -25.99
C PRO A 435 -20.34 -2.37 -26.48
N LEU A 436 -19.84 -2.11 -27.69
CA LEU A 436 -19.84 -0.77 -28.30
C LEU A 436 -21.14 -0.55 -29.08
N LEU A 437 -21.55 0.72 -29.20
CA LEU A 437 -22.66 1.07 -30.08
C LEU A 437 -22.35 0.68 -31.54
N PRO A 438 -23.38 0.43 -32.37
CA PRO A 438 -23.19 0.14 -33.77
C PRO A 438 -22.38 1.22 -34.50
N PRO A 439 -21.58 0.86 -35.51
CA PRO A 439 -20.85 1.85 -36.29
C PRO A 439 -21.82 2.80 -36.98
N GLN A 440 -21.59 4.11 -36.84
CA GLN A 440 -22.33 5.11 -37.60
C GLN A 440 -21.84 5.10 -39.05
N PRO A 441 -22.74 5.16 -40.05
CA PRO A 441 -22.35 5.22 -41.44
C PRO A 441 -21.55 6.50 -41.69
N LEU A 442 -20.27 6.34 -42.03
CA LEU A 442 -19.45 7.46 -42.49
C LEU A 442 -19.99 7.88 -43.85
N LEU A 443 -20.51 9.11 -43.95
CA LEU A 443 -20.79 9.74 -45.23
C LEU A 443 -19.46 9.77 -46.02
N GLY A 444 -19.44 9.13 -47.19
CA GLY A 444 -18.21 8.86 -47.93
C GLY A 444 -17.38 10.13 -48.15
N GLY A 445 -16.11 10.09 -47.76
CA GLY A 445 -15.18 11.23 -47.87
C GLY A 445 -15.00 12.05 -46.57
N ALA A 446 -15.54 11.61 -45.44
CA ALA A 446 -15.32 12.27 -44.15
C ALA A 446 -13.82 12.43 -43.85
N ALA A 447 -13.41 13.65 -43.47
CA ALA A 447 -12.04 13.94 -43.05
C ALA A 447 -11.64 13.08 -41.84
N ALA A 448 -10.34 12.80 -41.69
CA ALA A 448 -9.83 11.96 -40.60
C ALA A 448 -10.33 12.34 -39.18
N PRO A 449 -10.48 13.63 -38.81
CA PRO A 449 -11.04 14.01 -37.51
C PRO A 449 -12.50 13.56 -37.32
N ALA A 450 -13.32 13.67 -38.36
CA ALA A 450 -14.71 13.24 -38.31
C ALA A 450 -14.82 11.71 -38.20
N ALA A 451 -13.94 10.97 -38.88
CA ALA A 451 -13.87 9.52 -38.76
C ALA A 451 -13.43 9.07 -37.35
N ALA A 452 -12.46 9.76 -36.74
CA ALA A 452 -12.05 9.48 -35.35
C ALA A 452 -13.19 9.77 -34.37
N GLN A 453 -13.92 10.88 -34.55
CA GLN A 453 -15.09 11.21 -33.74
C GLN A 453 -16.20 10.16 -33.87
N ALA A 454 -16.42 9.61 -35.07
CA ALA A 454 -17.39 8.53 -35.27
C ALA A 454 -16.98 7.24 -34.54
N VAL A 455 -15.68 6.93 -34.45
CA VAL A 455 -15.19 5.80 -33.61
C VAL A 455 -15.47 6.08 -32.14
N LEU A 456 -15.24 7.30 -31.66
CA LEU A 456 -15.46 7.68 -30.27
C LEU A 456 -16.93 7.77 -29.87
N ALA A 457 -17.82 8.15 -30.80
CA ALA A 457 -19.26 8.14 -30.56
C ALA A 457 -19.74 6.75 -30.13
N ARG A 458 -19.06 5.67 -30.56
CA ARG A 458 -19.40 4.29 -30.17
C ARG A 458 -19.09 3.97 -28.71
N TRP A 459 -18.24 4.78 -28.09
CA TRP A 459 -17.84 4.69 -26.69
C TRP A 459 -18.72 5.54 -25.76
N GLU A 460 -19.68 6.31 -26.30
CA GLU A 460 -20.55 7.20 -25.51
C GLU A 460 -21.05 6.59 -24.19
N PRO A 461 -21.54 5.32 -24.14
CA PRO A 461 -22.01 4.74 -22.89
C PRO A 461 -20.94 4.67 -21.79
N TYR A 462 -19.65 4.66 -22.16
CA TYR A 462 -18.51 4.51 -21.24
C TYR A 462 -17.77 5.83 -20.98
N LEU A 463 -18.19 6.93 -21.63
CA LEU A 463 -17.52 8.22 -21.50
C LEU A 463 -18.17 9.05 -20.40
N GLU A 464 -17.43 9.30 -19.32
CA GLU A 464 -17.74 10.28 -18.27
C GLU A 464 -16.83 11.50 -18.49
N ASP A 465 -17.40 12.65 -18.84
CA ASP A 465 -16.64 13.86 -19.23
C ASP A 465 -15.59 13.61 -20.32
N GLY A 466 -15.92 12.71 -21.27
CA GLY A 466 -15.03 12.31 -22.36
C GLY A 466 -13.89 11.37 -21.96
N LYS A 467 -13.93 10.79 -20.75
CA LYS A 467 -12.93 9.83 -20.26
C LYS A 467 -13.58 8.48 -20.04
N VAL A 468 -12.83 7.40 -20.26
CA VAL A 468 -13.25 6.07 -19.79
C VAL A 468 -12.66 5.86 -18.40
N CYS A 469 -13.50 5.45 -17.45
CA CYS A 469 -13.14 5.27 -16.06
C CYS A 469 -13.36 3.82 -15.62
N GLY A 470 -12.62 3.39 -14.61
CA GLY A 470 -12.82 2.11 -13.97
C GLY A 470 -12.09 2.05 -12.63
N CYS A 471 -12.06 0.87 -12.03
CA CYS A 471 -11.24 0.63 -10.85
C CYS A 471 -10.50 -0.71 -10.92
N LEU A 472 -9.43 -0.82 -10.15
CA LEU A 472 -8.72 -2.05 -9.87
C LEU A 472 -8.69 -2.23 -8.35
N ALA A 473 -9.25 -3.32 -7.84
CA ALA A 473 -9.36 -3.54 -6.40
C ALA A 473 -8.86 -4.94 -6.04
N TRP A 474 -8.13 -5.06 -4.93
CA TRP A 474 -7.77 -6.36 -4.35
C TRP A 474 -8.80 -6.76 -3.31
N ALA A 475 -9.09 -8.06 -3.22
CA ALA A 475 -9.97 -8.60 -2.20
C ALA A 475 -9.40 -8.30 -0.81
N ALA A 476 -10.29 -7.93 0.14
CA ALA A 476 -9.93 -7.87 1.55
C ALA A 476 -9.52 -9.28 2.02
N ALA A 477 -8.41 -9.36 2.75
CA ALA A 477 -7.84 -10.60 3.24
C ALA A 477 -8.66 -11.25 4.36
#